data_AF-A0A941ZCE0-F1
#
_entry.id   AF-A0A941ZCE0-F1
#
_cell.length_a   1.000
_cell.length_b   1.000
_cell.length_c   1.000
_cell.angle_alpha   90.00
_cell.angle_beta   90.00
_cell.angle_gamma   90.00
#
_symmetry.space_group_name_H-M   'P 1'
#
loop_
_entity.id
_entity.type
_entity.pdbx_description
1 polymer ?
#
loop_
_entity_poly.entity_id
_entity_poly.type
_entity_poly.pdbx_seq_one_letter_code
_entity_poly.pdbx_strand_id
1 'polypeptide(L)'
;MKKGLIGSFVPAVMIAIAAAAFAGDDFGIPSYPGGRSDGETKEVCAAPDMGIIKERAEQSGLTTSKHCYRTTDPLAKVAAFYKKQKGLTGAVLIDEPETKSATFCRGECNEVSVGTSVALSAPWFVPSTMKMNNDLLIVITNRKK
;
A
#
# COMPACT_ATOMS: atom_id res chain seq x y z
N MET A 1 -37.72 -16.58 53.16
CA MET A 1 -38.04 -17.33 51.93
C MET A 1 -36.76 -17.53 51.12
N LYS A 2 -36.55 -18.77 50.66
CA LYS A 2 -35.67 -19.33 49.62
C LYS A 2 -34.34 -18.64 49.23
N LYS A 3 -33.28 -19.45 49.35
CA LYS A 3 -31.97 -19.41 48.67
C LYS A 3 -32.11 -19.38 47.14
N GLY A 4 -31.13 -18.80 46.46
CA GLY A 4 -30.91 -18.94 45.01
C GLY A 4 -29.44 -18.71 44.63
N LEU A 5 -28.67 -19.79 44.67
CA LEU A 5 -27.30 -19.96 44.15
C LEU A 5 -27.40 -20.41 42.69
N ILE A 6 -26.83 -19.70 41.70
CA ILE A 6 -26.35 -20.22 40.40
C ILE A 6 -25.48 -19.09 39.82
N GLY A 7 -24.19 -19.19 39.54
CA GLY A 7 -23.46 -20.15 38.70
C GLY A 7 -22.74 -19.31 37.63
N SER A 8 -21.41 -19.19 37.70
CA SER A 8 -20.45 -19.98 36.90
C SER A 8 -20.33 -19.53 35.44
N PHE A 9 -19.05 -19.41 35.00
CA PHE A 9 -18.54 -19.65 33.63
C PHE A 9 -18.79 -18.52 32.61
N VAL A 10 -17.84 -17.98 31.81
CA VAL A 10 -16.45 -18.27 31.41
C VAL A 10 -15.85 -16.92 30.93
N PRO A 11 -14.55 -16.62 31.10
CA PRO A 11 -13.91 -15.50 30.40
C PRO A 11 -14.06 -15.66 28.88
N ALA A 12 -14.52 -14.63 28.17
CA ALA A 12 -14.54 -14.63 26.72
C ALA A 12 -13.09 -14.73 26.20
N VAL A 13 -12.73 -15.96 25.84
CA VAL A 13 -11.50 -16.37 25.18
C VAL A 13 -11.32 -15.55 23.90
N MET A 14 -10.08 -15.12 23.70
CA MET A 14 -9.59 -14.39 22.53
C MET A 14 -10.09 -14.98 21.21
N ILE A 15 -10.50 -14.10 20.31
CA ILE A 15 -10.19 -14.27 18.88
C ILE A 15 -9.17 -13.19 18.56
N ALA A 16 -7.92 -13.46 18.94
CA ALA A 16 -6.79 -12.87 18.26
C ALA A 16 -6.86 -13.42 16.83
N ILE A 17 -7.40 -12.62 15.91
CA ILE A 17 -7.19 -12.85 14.49
C ILE A 17 -5.71 -12.55 14.28
N ALA A 18 -4.88 -13.57 14.52
CA ALA A 18 -3.54 -13.63 13.99
C ALA A 18 -3.70 -13.66 12.47
N ALA A 19 -3.81 -12.49 11.87
CA ALA A 19 -3.52 -12.31 10.46
C ALA A 19 -2.07 -12.77 10.32
N ALA A 20 -1.89 -14.00 9.85
CA ALA A 20 -0.60 -14.58 9.56
C ALA A 20 0.16 -13.56 8.70
N ALA A 21 1.19 -12.98 9.32
CA ALA A 21 1.97 -11.92 8.76
C ALA A 21 2.78 -12.47 7.58
N PHE A 22 2.23 -12.35 6.37
CA PHE A 22 3.04 -11.94 5.23
C PHE A 22 3.43 -10.46 5.43
N ALA A 23 4.10 -10.15 6.53
CA ALA A 23 4.76 -8.88 6.71
C ALA A 23 6.10 -8.97 6.01
N GLY A 24 6.06 -8.95 4.67
CA GLY A 24 7.21 -8.49 3.92
C GLY A 24 7.56 -7.08 4.39
N ASP A 25 8.85 -6.78 4.50
CA ASP A 25 9.31 -5.42 4.68
C ASP A 25 9.80 -4.94 3.31
N ASP A 26 9.12 -3.93 2.77
CA ASP A 26 9.50 -3.27 1.52
C ASP A 26 10.18 -1.96 1.85
N PHE A 27 11.51 -2.01 1.92
CA PHE A 27 12.33 -0.82 2.17
C PHE A 27 12.03 -0.13 3.51
N GLY A 28 11.79 -0.92 4.56
CA GLY A 28 11.42 -0.45 5.89
C GLY A 28 9.93 -0.13 6.06
N ILE A 29 9.08 -0.39 5.05
CA ILE A 29 7.63 -0.22 5.11
C ILE A 29 6.97 -1.60 5.09
N PRO A 30 6.10 -1.93 6.04
CA PRO A 30 5.36 -3.19 6.00
C PRO A 30 4.49 -3.31 4.75
N SER A 31 4.58 -4.44 4.06
CA SER A 31 3.66 -4.79 2.97
C SER A 31 2.23 -4.86 3.50
N TYR A 32 1.25 -4.47 2.67
CA TYR A 32 -0.16 -4.60 3.04
C TYR A 32 -0.54 -6.10 3.10
N PRO A 33 -1.08 -6.63 4.22
CA PRO A 33 -1.37 -8.06 4.34
C PRO A 33 -2.39 -8.61 3.32
N GLY A 34 -3.27 -7.76 2.81
CA GLY A 34 -4.24 -8.11 1.76
C GLY A 34 -3.71 -7.92 0.34
N GLY A 35 -2.43 -7.57 0.19
CA GLY A 35 -1.77 -7.33 -1.09
C GLY A 35 -1.32 -8.63 -1.76
N ARG A 36 -1.41 -8.68 -3.09
CA ARG A 36 -0.95 -9.80 -3.92
C ARG A 36 -0.12 -9.27 -5.09
N SER A 37 0.88 -10.03 -5.52
CA SER A 37 1.72 -9.67 -6.66
C SER A 37 1.65 -10.77 -7.72
N ASP A 38 0.65 -10.66 -8.61
CA ASP A 38 0.46 -11.56 -9.76
C ASP A 38 1.20 -11.07 -11.01
N GLY A 39 1.02 -11.74 -12.14
CA GLY A 39 1.74 -11.43 -13.39
C GLY A 39 1.56 -9.97 -13.83
N GLU A 40 0.31 -9.49 -13.86
CA GLU A 40 -0.02 -8.12 -14.25
C GLU A 40 0.58 -7.10 -13.29
N THR A 41 0.48 -7.35 -11.98
CA THR A 41 1.05 -6.47 -10.95
C THR A 41 2.57 -6.39 -11.06
N LYS A 42 3.24 -7.53 -11.29
CA LYS A 42 4.71 -7.59 -11.46
C LYS A 42 5.16 -6.86 -12.70
N GLU A 43 4.40 -6.97 -13.79
CA GLU A 43 4.71 -6.29 -15.05
C GLU A 43 4.62 -4.77 -14.90
N VAL A 44 3.55 -4.26 -14.30
CA VAL A 44 3.41 -2.83 -13.98
C VAL A 44 4.53 -2.37 -13.06
N CYS A 45 4.92 -3.24 -12.12
CA CYS A 45 6.06 -2.94 -11.27
C CYS A 45 7.40 -2.90 -12.00
N ALA A 46 7.58 -3.71 -13.04
CA ALA A 46 8.81 -3.73 -13.84
C ALA A 46 8.81 -2.67 -14.95
N ALA A 47 7.64 -2.12 -15.30
CA ALA A 47 7.52 -1.15 -16.38
C ALA A 47 8.39 0.09 -16.09
N PRO A 48 9.19 0.58 -17.06
CA PRO A 48 9.97 1.78 -16.86
C PRO A 48 9.05 2.98 -16.62
N ASP A 49 9.51 3.93 -15.83
CA ASP A 49 8.85 5.23 -15.76
C ASP A 49 8.91 5.89 -17.15
N MET A 50 7.84 6.60 -17.53
CA MET A 50 7.68 7.15 -18.89
C MET A 50 7.53 8.67 -18.84
N GLY A 51 7.94 9.33 -19.93
CA GLY A 51 7.77 10.78 -20.12
C GLY A 51 8.53 11.62 -19.09
N ILE A 52 7.85 12.65 -18.56
CA ILE A 52 8.44 13.66 -17.65
C ILE A 52 9.01 13.03 -16.37
N ILE A 53 8.43 11.92 -15.90
CA ILE A 53 8.90 11.22 -14.70
C ILE A 53 10.28 10.60 -14.96
N LYS A 54 10.49 10.02 -16.14
CA LYS A 54 11.78 9.46 -16.56
C LYS A 54 12.84 10.55 -16.67
N GLU A 55 12.51 11.65 -17.34
CA GLU A 55 13.45 12.78 -17.53
C GLU A 55 13.90 13.37 -16.19
N ARG A 56 12.97 13.55 -15.23
CA ARG A 56 13.29 14.03 -13.88
C ARG A 56 14.12 13.02 -13.08
N ALA A 57 13.82 11.73 -13.20
CA ALA A 57 14.57 10.67 -12.54
C ALA A 57 16.03 10.64 -13.04
N GLU A 58 16.23 10.69 -14.36
CA GLU A 58 17.57 10.74 -14.99
C GLU A 58 18.38 11.97 -14.53
N GLN A 59 17.72 13.13 -14.41
CA GLN A 59 18.37 14.36 -13.93
C GLN A 59 18.70 14.35 -12.44
N SER A 60 17.93 13.62 -11.63
CA SER A 60 18.12 13.56 -10.18
C SER A 60 19.35 12.75 -9.75
N GLY A 61 19.84 11.86 -10.62
CA GLY A 61 20.89 10.90 -10.30
C GLY A 61 20.48 9.85 -9.26
N LEU A 62 19.18 9.71 -8.98
CA LEU A 62 18.67 8.77 -8.00
C LEU A 62 18.47 7.39 -8.61
N THR A 63 18.84 6.36 -7.85
CA THR A 63 18.48 4.97 -8.14
C THR A 63 17.12 4.68 -7.52
N THR A 64 16.17 4.21 -8.34
CA THR A 64 14.80 3.92 -7.92
C THR A 64 14.56 2.41 -7.90
N SER A 65 14.00 1.90 -6.80
CA SER A 65 13.53 0.52 -6.67
C SER A 65 12.05 0.52 -6.27
N LYS A 66 11.25 -0.40 -6.80
CA LYS A 66 9.82 -0.48 -6.51
C LYS A 66 9.34 -1.92 -6.26
N HIS A 67 8.38 -2.03 -5.35
CA HIS A 67 7.58 -3.24 -5.12
C HIS A 67 6.11 -2.89 -5.26
N CYS A 68 5.36 -3.78 -5.92
CA CYS A 68 3.97 -3.51 -6.26
C CYS A 68 3.07 -4.67 -5.87
N TYR A 69 1.92 -4.31 -5.33
CA TYR A 69 0.87 -5.21 -4.89
C TYR A 69 -0.47 -4.70 -5.42
N ARG A 70 -1.41 -5.60 -5.64
CA ARG A 70 -2.82 -5.25 -5.80
C ARG A 70 -3.67 -5.79 -4.68
N THR A 71 -4.80 -5.14 -4.43
CA THR A 71 -5.82 -5.64 -3.51
C THR A 71 -7.21 -5.20 -3.97
N THR A 72 -8.22 -6.01 -3.64
CA THR A 72 -9.64 -5.66 -3.84
C THR A 72 -10.22 -4.91 -2.65
N ASP A 73 -9.42 -4.67 -1.61
CA ASP A 73 -9.84 -3.90 -0.45
C ASP A 73 -10.04 -2.41 -0.81
N PRO A 74 -11.03 -1.73 -0.20
CA PRO A 74 -11.30 -0.33 -0.50
C PRO A 74 -10.14 0.61 -0.09
N LEU A 75 -9.96 1.70 -0.84
CA LEU A 75 -8.91 2.71 -0.62
C LEU A 75 -8.83 3.13 0.85
N ALA A 76 -9.96 3.46 1.47
CA ALA A 76 -10.02 3.90 2.86
C ALA A 76 -9.37 2.91 3.84
N LYS A 77 -9.53 1.60 3.62
CA LYS A 77 -8.96 0.55 4.47
C LYS A 77 -7.43 0.49 4.32
N VAL A 78 -6.95 0.53 3.08
CA VAL A 78 -5.51 0.46 2.77
C VAL A 78 -4.80 1.74 3.18
N ALA A 79 -5.40 2.91 2.93
CA ALA A 79 -4.92 4.19 3.39
C ALA A 79 -4.82 4.26 4.92
N ALA A 80 -5.83 3.74 5.64
CA ALA A 80 -5.79 3.67 7.10
C ALA A 80 -4.68 2.76 7.64
N PHE A 81 -4.30 1.72 6.90
CA PHE A 81 -3.15 0.89 7.23
C PHE A 81 -1.84 1.67 7.11
N TYR A 82 -1.60 2.35 5.97
CA TYR A 82 -0.34 3.07 5.74
C TYR A 82 -0.21 4.33 6.61
N LYS A 83 -1.32 5.01 6.91
CA LYS A 83 -1.33 6.17 7.82
C LYS A 83 -0.85 5.85 9.24
N LYS A 84 -0.97 4.59 9.68
CA LYS A 84 -0.53 4.14 11.00
C LYS A 84 0.95 3.75 11.05
N GLN A 85 1.63 3.68 9.90
CA GLN A 85 3.02 3.21 9.85
C GLN A 85 3.98 4.31 10.30
N LYS A 86 4.95 3.92 11.13
CA LYS A 86 5.93 4.86 11.68
C LYS A 86 6.75 5.51 10.55
N GLY A 87 6.82 6.83 10.60
CA GLY A 87 7.60 7.65 9.68
C GLY A 87 6.92 7.95 8.35
N LEU A 88 5.75 7.38 8.05
CA LEU A 88 4.96 7.80 6.90
C LEU A 88 4.12 9.03 7.24
N THR A 89 4.32 10.09 6.46
CA THR A 89 3.59 11.34 6.51
C THR A 89 2.88 11.58 5.19
N GLY A 90 1.80 12.36 5.24
CA GLY A 90 1.01 12.72 4.06
C GLY A 90 0.02 11.63 3.64
N ALA A 91 -1.14 12.11 3.20
CA ALA A 91 -2.08 11.38 2.36
C ALA A 91 -2.88 12.44 1.60
N VAL A 92 -2.51 12.70 0.35
CA VAL A 92 -3.45 13.36 -0.57
C VAL A 92 -4.43 12.28 -0.98
N LEU A 93 -5.59 12.24 -0.32
CA LEU A 93 -6.64 11.26 -0.59
C LEU A 93 -7.58 11.81 -1.64
N ILE A 94 -7.64 11.15 -2.78
CA ILE A 94 -8.67 11.32 -3.79
C ILE A 94 -9.49 10.04 -3.75
N ASP A 95 -10.77 10.12 -3.42
CA ASP A 95 -11.68 8.96 -3.39
C ASP A 95 -12.93 9.29 -4.21
N GLU A 96 -12.70 9.53 -5.49
CA GLU A 96 -13.74 9.84 -6.45
C GLU A 96 -14.17 8.56 -7.18
N PRO A 97 -15.40 8.52 -7.75
CA PRO A 97 -15.89 7.35 -8.45
C PRO A 97 -14.98 6.89 -9.60
N GLU A 98 -14.34 7.84 -10.28
CA GLU A 98 -13.50 7.59 -11.46
C GLU A 98 -12.01 7.48 -11.13
N THR A 99 -11.58 7.98 -9.97
CA THR A 99 -10.17 8.02 -9.59
C THR A 99 -10.02 7.95 -8.08
N LYS A 100 -9.22 6.97 -7.65
CA LYS A 100 -8.87 6.71 -6.26
C LYS A 100 -7.36 6.79 -6.14
N SER A 101 -6.85 7.67 -5.29
CA SER A 101 -5.42 7.76 -5.06
C SER A 101 -5.07 8.18 -3.64
N ALA A 102 -3.89 7.76 -3.20
CA ALA A 102 -3.27 8.21 -1.95
C ALA A 102 -1.75 8.14 -2.07
N THR A 103 -1.05 9.12 -1.51
CA THR A 103 0.42 9.08 -1.43
C THR A 103 0.89 9.32 0.00
N PHE A 104 1.74 8.42 0.50
CA PHE A 104 2.40 8.48 1.81
C PHE A 104 3.91 8.49 1.60
N CYS A 105 4.67 9.27 2.36
CA CYS A 105 6.13 9.31 2.22
C CYS A 105 6.85 9.36 3.56
N ARG A 106 8.06 8.83 3.60
CA ARG A 106 9.02 9.14 4.67
C ARG A 106 9.79 10.40 4.28
N GLY A 107 9.38 11.56 4.80
CA GLY A 107 9.98 12.85 4.44
C GLY A 107 9.17 13.55 3.34
N GLU A 108 9.83 14.05 2.30
CA GLU A 108 9.17 14.79 1.23
C GLU A 108 8.57 13.88 0.16
N CYS A 109 7.32 14.13 -0.21
CA CYS A 109 6.64 13.49 -1.33
C CYS A 109 6.95 14.21 -2.65
N ASN A 110 8.20 14.21 -3.09
CA ASN A 110 8.55 14.71 -4.42
C ASN A 110 9.34 13.64 -5.21
N GLU A 111 9.33 13.73 -6.54
CA GLU A 111 9.94 12.74 -7.44
C GLU A 111 11.47 12.75 -7.41
N VAL A 112 12.08 13.79 -6.82
CA VAL A 112 13.52 14.08 -6.85
C VAL A 112 14.20 13.99 -5.48
N SER A 113 13.48 13.55 -4.45
CA SER A 113 13.99 13.39 -3.08
C SER A 113 14.30 11.92 -2.78
N VAL A 114 15.34 11.73 -1.97
CA VAL A 114 15.68 10.44 -1.36
C VAL A 114 14.60 10.06 -0.34
N GLY A 115 14.17 8.80 -0.36
CA GLY A 115 13.22 8.29 0.62
C GLY A 115 12.35 7.17 0.10
N THR A 116 11.52 6.65 0.99
CA THR A 116 10.52 5.63 0.66
C THR A 116 9.13 6.26 0.62
N SER A 117 8.35 5.94 -0.41
CA SER A 117 6.97 6.37 -0.59
C SER A 117 6.05 5.20 -0.90
N VAL A 118 4.77 5.36 -0.58
CA VAL A 118 3.68 4.45 -0.93
C VAL A 118 2.68 5.24 -1.75
N ALA A 119 2.46 4.84 -2.99
CA ALA A 119 1.39 5.35 -3.84
C ALA A 119 0.29 4.29 -3.95
N LEU A 120 -0.95 4.71 -3.73
CA LEU A 120 -2.16 3.93 -3.95
C LEU A 120 -2.86 4.50 -5.17
N SER A 121 -3.30 3.65 -6.10
CA SER A 121 -4.06 4.12 -7.27
C SER A 121 -5.06 3.09 -7.79
N ALA A 122 -6.23 3.59 -8.19
CA ALA A 122 -7.17 2.90 -9.06
C ALA A 122 -7.95 3.94 -9.90
N PRO A 123 -8.25 3.68 -11.18
CA PRO A 123 -7.79 2.52 -11.94
C PRO A 123 -6.30 2.63 -12.30
N TRP A 124 -5.70 1.55 -12.77
CA TRP A 124 -4.32 1.51 -13.29
C TRP A 124 -4.23 0.66 -14.56
N PHE A 125 -3.27 1.01 -15.42
CA PHE A 125 -3.12 0.40 -16.74
C PHE A 125 -2.20 -0.83 -16.70
N VAL A 126 -2.62 -1.93 -17.32
CA VAL A 126 -1.83 -3.15 -17.51
C VAL A 126 -1.26 -3.17 -18.94
N PRO A 127 0.06 -3.01 -19.13
CA PRO A 127 0.65 -2.87 -20.46
C PRO A 127 0.41 -4.08 -21.38
N SER A 128 0.63 -5.31 -20.90
CA SER A 128 0.48 -6.53 -21.72
C SER A 128 -0.93 -6.75 -22.25
N THR A 129 -1.95 -6.36 -21.48
CA THR A 129 -3.35 -6.63 -21.83
C THR A 129 -4.06 -5.41 -22.40
N MET A 130 -3.44 -4.23 -22.38
CA MET A 130 -4.01 -2.95 -22.80
C MET A 130 -5.32 -2.61 -22.08
N LYS A 131 -5.49 -3.09 -20.83
CA LYS A 131 -6.71 -2.93 -20.03
C LYS A 131 -6.47 -2.08 -18.80
N MET A 132 -7.54 -1.43 -18.34
CA MET A 132 -7.58 -0.80 -17.03
C MET A 132 -8.02 -1.83 -15.99
N ASN A 133 -7.26 -1.93 -14.90
CA ASN A 133 -7.64 -2.68 -13.71
C ASN A 133 -8.17 -1.70 -12.65
N ASN A 134 -9.30 -2.05 -12.03
CA ASN A 134 -9.98 -1.23 -11.04
C ASN A 134 -9.68 -1.64 -9.59
N ASP A 135 -8.95 -2.73 -9.39
CA ASP A 135 -8.40 -3.08 -8.09
C ASP A 135 -7.42 -1.99 -7.64
N LEU A 136 -7.22 -1.85 -6.34
CA LEU A 136 -6.27 -0.88 -5.82
C LEU A 136 -4.84 -1.39 -6.01
N LEU A 137 -4.05 -0.67 -6.80
CA LEU A 137 -2.60 -0.85 -6.89
C LEU A 137 -1.93 -0.14 -5.71
N ILE A 138 -0.93 -0.81 -5.14
CA ILE A 138 -0.06 -0.32 -4.08
C ILE A 138 1.35 -0.37 -4.64
N VAL A 139 2.01 0.78 -4.75
CA VAL A 139 3.39 0.91 -5.23
C VAL A 139 4.24 1.46 -4.10
N ILE A 140 5.19 0.67 -3.62
CA ILE A 140 6.18 1.10 -2.63
C ILE A 140 7.47 1.38 -3.37
N THR A 141 7.89 2.64 -3.37
CA THR A 141 9.05 3.13 -4.11
C THR A 141 10.12 3.61 -3.14
N ASN A 142 11.36 3.20 -3.35
CA ASN A 142 12.53 3.66 -2.61
C ASN A 142 13.51 4.34 -3.57
N ARG A 143 13.87 5.58 -3.28
CA ARG A 143 14.82 6.38 -4.06
C ARG A 143 16.07 6.62 -3.23
N LYS A 144 17.24 6.31 -3.79
CA LYS A 144 18.56 6.48 -3.13
C LYS A 144 19.52 7.23 -4.04
N LYS A 145 20.47 7.94 -3.45
CA LYS A 145 21.57 8.62 -4.14
C LYS A 145 22.85 7.80 -4.00
#